data_AF-A0A9X4CAE4-F1
#
_entry.id   AF-A0A9X4CAE4-F1
#
_cell.length_a   1.000
_cell.length_b   1.000
_cell.length_c   1.000
_cell.angle_alpha   90.00
_cell.angle_beta   90.00
_cell.angle_gamma   90.00
#
_symmetry.space_group_name_H-M   'P 1'
#
loop_
_entity.id
_entity.type
_entity.pdbx_description
1 polymer ?
#
loop_
_entity_poly.entity_id
_entity_poly.type
_entity_poly.pdbx_seq_one_letter_code
_entity_poly.pdbx_strand_id
1 'polypeptide(L)' 'MASIKHYRAFQIDPDGHVFGCINLVCDDDEQAKREAASLVLVHRIELWRLDQRIAKFDEPQELARR' A
#
# COMPACT_ATOMS: atom_id res chain seq x y z
N MET A 1 4.25 -17.79 -18.91
CA MET A 1 3.15 -17.84 -17.91
C MET A 1 3.38 -16.69 -16.95
N ALA A 2 2.43 -15.77 -16.80
CA ALA A 2 2.50 -14.78 -15.73
C ALA A 2 2.29 -15.51 -14.40
N SER A 3 3.17 -15.27 -13.43
CA SER A 3 3.03 -15.83 -12.09
C SER A 3 2.28 -14.83 -11.25
N ILE A 4 1.08 -15.19 -10.80
CA ILE A 4 0.30 -14.39 -9.88
C ILE A 4 1.07 -14.28 -8.55
N LYS A 5 1.23 -13.06 -8.06
CA LYS A 5 1.92 -12.75 -6.81
C LYS A 5 0.95 -12.17 -5.79
N HIS A 6 1.21 -12.49 -4.52
CA HIS A 6 0.46 -11.95 -3.40
C HIS A 6 1.19 -10.76 -2.80
N TYR A 7 0.47 -9.65 -2.65
CA TYR A 7 0.94 -8.44 -1.99
C TYR A 7 0.00 -8.09 -0.83
N ARG A 8 0.51 -7.28 0.09
CA ARG A 8 -0.25 -6.69 1.20
C ARG A 8 -0.11 -5.18 1.16
N ALA A 9 -1.23 -4.49 1.09
CA ALA A 9 -1.32 -3.05 1.31
C ALA A 9 -1.73 -2.83 2.78
N PHE A 10 -0.76 -2.47 3.61
CA PHE A 10 -1.01 -2.12 5.01
C PHE A 10 -1.43 -0.66 5.11
N GLN A 11 -2.52 -0.42 5.83
CA GLN A 11 -2.99 0.91 6.18
C GLN A 11 -2.33 1.33 7.48
N ILE A 12 -1.63 2.46 7.43
CA ILE A 12 -0.85 2.99 8.56
C ILE A 12 -1.53 4.23 9.09
N ASP A 13 -1.77 4.26 10.40
CA ASP A 13 -2.29 5.44 11.08
C ASP A 13 -1.20 6.53 11.24
N PRO A 14 -1.57 7.75 11.67
CA PRO A 14 -0.59 8.82 11.89
C PRO A 14 0.50 8.49 12.93
N ASP A 15 0.23 7.61 13.90
CA ASP A 15 1.18 7.17 14.92
C ASP A 15 2.16 6.11 14.40
N GLY A 16 1.92 5.59 13.19
CA GLY A 16 2.77 4.60 12.53
C GLY A 16 2.35 3.15 12.75
N HIS A 17 1.19 2.90 13.37
CA HIS A 17 0.68 1.56 13.57
C HIS A 17 -0.12 1.05 12.38
N VAL A 18 -0.02 -0.26 12.15
CA VAL A 18 -0.88 -0.96 11.19
C VAL A 18 -2.25 -1.17 11.84
N PHE A 19 -3.31 -0.62 11.23
CA PHE A 19 -4.69 -0.87 11.68
C PHE A 19 -5.52 -1.65 10.65
N GLY A 20 -5.00 -1.82 9.43
CA GLY A 20 -5.69 -2.54 8.35
C GLY A 20 -4.72 -3.19 7.37
N CYS A 21 -5.20 -4.22 6.67
CA CYS A 21 -4.45 -4.96 5.65
C CYS A 21 -5.37 -5.40 4.52
N ILE A 22 -5.03 -5.02 3.29
CA ILE A 22 -5.71 -5.45 2.07
C ILE A 22 -4.78 -6.37 1.29
N ASN A 23 -5.23 -7.60 1.00
CA ASN A 23 -4.49 -8.53 0.16
C ASN A 23 -4.71 -8.19 -1.32
N LEU A 24 -3.64 -8.02 -2.09
CA LEU A 24 -3.69 -7.80 -3.52
C LEU A 24 -3.12 -9.02 -4.24
N VAL A 25 -3.72 -9.34 -5.39
CA VAL A 25 -3.33 -10.46 -6.25
C VAL A 25 -3.00 -9.87 -7.60
N CYS A 26 -1.70 -9.71 -7.88
CA CYS A 26 -1.21 -8.97 -9.04
C CYS A 26 -0.18 -9.78 -9.82
N ASP A 27 -0.06 -9.53 -11.12
CA ASP A 27 0.91 -10.16 -12.00
C ASP A 27 2.35 -9.66 -11.74
N ASP A 28 2.48 -8.38 -11.40
CA ASP A 28 3.77 -7.75 -11.14
C ASP A 28 3.71 -6.60 -10.13
N ASP A 29 4.89 -6.10 -9.78
CA ASP A 29 5.06 -5.03 -8.81
C ASP A 29 4.48 -3.70 -9.31
N GLU A 30 4.43 -3.47 -10.63
CA GLU A 30 3.91 -2.23 -11.20
C GLU A 30 2.38 -2.17 -11.14
N GLN A 31 1.71 -3.30 -11.39
CA GLN A 31 0.27 -3.44 -11.15
C GLN A 31 -0.05 -3.27 -9.67
N ALA A 32 0.70 -3.96 -8.78
CA ALA A 32 0.50 -3.86 -7.34
C ALA A 32 0.68 -2.41 -6.83
N LYS A 33 1.65 -1.66 -7.37
CA LYS A 33 1.83 -0.23 -7.05
C LYS A 33 0.63 0.62 -7.50
N ARG A 34 0.10 0.40 -8.70
CA ARG A 34 -1.09 1.14 -9.19
C ARG A 34 -2.31 0.86 -8.32
N GLU A 35 -2.55 -0.39 -7.95
CA GLU A 35 -3.64 -0.78 -7.06
C GLU A 35 -3.46 -0.17 -5.67
N ALA A 36 -2.27 -0.30 -5.06
CA ALA A 36 -1.98 0.26 -3.75
C ALA A 36 -2.11 1.80 -3.71
N ALA A 37 -1.66 2.50 -4.75
CA ALA A 37 -1.79 3.95 -4.85
C ALA A 37 -3.25 4.43 -4.85
N SER A 38 -4.18 3.62 -5.37
CA SER A 38 -5.61 3.96 -5.36
C SER A 38 -6.24 3.93 -3.97
N LEU A 39 -5.57 3.31 -2.98
CA LEU A 39 -6.06 3.14 -1.61
C LEU A 39 -5.68 4.31 -0.67
N VAL A 40 -4.88 5.26 -1.15
CA VAL A 40 -4.20 6.33 -0.35
C VAL A 40 -5.15 7.46 0.08
N LEU A 41 -6.41 7.42 -0.34
CA LEU A 41 -7.37 8.53 -0.20
C LEU A 41 -7.55 9.05 1.23
N VAL A 42 -7.29 8.23 2.25
CA VAL A 42 -7.51 8.59 3.66
C VAL A 42 -6.32 8.27 4.55
N HIS A 43 -5.45 7.33 4.14
CA HIS A 43 -4.39 6.81 4.98
C HIS A 43 -3.13 6.56 4.17
N ARG A 44 -1.99 6.68 4.84
CA ARG A 44 -0.72 6.17 4.34
C ARG A 44 -0.82 4.67 4.08
N ILE A 45 -0.33 4.24 2.92
CA ILE A 45 -0.28 2.84 2.52
C ILE A 45 1.18 2.39 2.42
N GLU A 46 1.48 1.23 3.00
CA GLU A 46 2.71 0.51 2.69
C GLU A 46 2.40 -0.76 1.91
N LEU A 47 3.02 -0.90 0.74
CA LEU A 47 2.89 -2.09 -0.11
C LEU A 47 4.04 -3.05 0.17
N TRP A 48 3.71 -4.27 0.53
CA TRP A 48 4.65 -5.32 0.88
C TRP A 48 4.45 -6.58 0.03
N ARG A 49 5.56 -7.26 -0.25
CA ARG A 49 5.59 -8.61 -0.80
C ARG A 49 6.45 -9.45 0.12
N LEU A 50 5.84 -10.43 0.78
CA LEU A 50 6.47 -11.21 1.85
C LEU A 50 7.04 -10.29 2.94
N ASP A 51 8.35 -10.25 3.09
CA ASP A 51 9.14 -9.46 4.05
C ASP A 51 9.74 -8.19 3.44
N GLN A 52 9.49 -7.92 2.16
CA GLN A 52 10.01 -6.76 1.47
C GLN A 52 8.94 -5.68 1.26
N ARG A 53 9.22 -4.46 1.73
CA ARG A 53 8.43 -3.29 1.36
C ARG A 53 8.79 -2.83 -0.04
N ILE A 54 7.81 -2.82 -0.94
CA ILE A 54 7.95 -2.49 -2.36
C ILE A 54 7.68 -1.01 -2.63
N ALA A 55 6.74 -0.42 -1.89
CA ALA A 55 6.41 1.00 -2.01
C ALA A 55 5.79 1.55 -0.73
N LYS A 56 5.84 2.87 -0.58
CA LYS A 56 5.14 3.63 0.46
C LYS A 56 4.44 4.80 -0.24
N PHE A 57 3.18 5.01 0.12
CA PHE A 57 2.36 6.08 -0.39
C PHE A 57 1.84 6.88 0.79
N ASP A 58 2.31 8.11 0.93
CA ASP A 58 1.84 9.03 1.96
C ASP A 58 0.56 9.75 1.50
N GLU A 59 -0.27 10.17 2.45
CA GLU A 59 -1.43 11.02 2.16
C GLU A 59 -1.00 12.26 1.37
N PRO A 60 -1.83 12.76 0.43
CA PRO A 60 -1.59 14.06 -0.17
C PRO A 60 -1.44 15.10 0.94
N GLN A 61 -0.32 15.82 0.97
CA GLN A 61 0.14 16.70 2.05
C GLN A 61 -0.84 17.81 2.51
N GLU A 62 -2.03 17.91 1.89
CA GLU A 62 -3.07 18.89 2.22
C GLU A 62 -3.77 18.62 3.58
N LEU A 63 -3.78 17.39 4.09
CA LEU A 63 -4.46 17.04 5.36
C LEU A 63 -3.59 17.14 6.61
N ALA A 64 -2.26 17.23 6.47
CA ALA A 64 -1.33 17.31 7.61
C ALA A 64 -1.19 18.72 8.23
N ARG A 65 -1.97 19.71 7.76
CA ARG A 65 -1.89 21.13 8.18
C ARG A 65 -3.19 21.69 8.79
N ARG A 66 -3.95 20.90 9.55
CA ARG A 66 -5.05 21.44 10.37
C ARG A 66 -4.81 21.25 11.85
#